data_AF-X1R364-F1
#
_entry.id   AF-X1R364-F1
#
_cell.length_a   1.000
_cell.length_b   1.000
_cell.length_c   1.000
_cell.angle_alpha   90.00
_cell.angle_beta   90.00
_cell.angle_gamma   90.00
#
_symmetry.space_group_name_H-M   'P 1'
#
loop_
_entity.id
_entity.type
_entity.pdbx_description
1 polymer ?
#
loop_
_entity_poly.entity_id
_entity_poly.type
_entity_poly.pdbx_seq_one_letter_code
_entity_poly.pdbx_strand_id
1 'polypeptide(L)'
;MAKFRNAQSYYGNSEQARKNQRSNLIPGNSWQKRKIKQLRVDCYWEYEDIKDKQNTYEYFENERDIGNVPGRELKHEKYIDNWWENELELEVKEDIIKKILSWQTQKFRTRHFKRLNKCLEKKSAVLYKE
;
A
#
# COMPACT_ATOMS: atom_id res chain seq x y z
N MET A 1 -24.52 -43.93 19.92
CA MET A 1 -23.57 -43.63 18.83
C MET A 1 -23.42 -42.12 18.70
N ALA A 2 -22.30 -41.57 19.14
CA ALA A 2 -21.99 -40.15 18.94
C ALA A 2 -21.65 -39.93 17.47
N LYS A 3 -22.37 -39.03 16.78
CA LYS A 3 -22.05 -38.61 15.42
C LYS A 3 -20.70 -37.87 15.45
N PHE A 4 -19.62 -38.56 15.10
CA PHE A 4 -18.34 -37.92 14.80
C PHE A 4 -18.55 -36.99 13.60
N ARG A 5 -18.65 -35.68 13.87
CA ARG A 5 -18.61 -34.67 12.84
C ARG A 5 -17.18 -34.65 12.30
N ASN A 6 -16.99 -35.14 11.07
CA ASN A 6 -15.70 -35.06 10.38
C ASN A 6 -15.17 -33.62 10.44
N ALA A 7 -13.91 -33.47 10.85
CA ALA A 7 -13.19 -32.21 11.03
C ALA A 7 -12.97 -31.41 9.73
N GLN A 8 -13.78 -31.64 8.69
CA GLN A 8 -13.78 -30.86 7.46
C GLN A 8 -14.34 -29.44 7.65
N SER A 9 -14.90 -29.10 8.82
CA SER A 9 -15.22 -27.71 9.15
C SER A 9 -13.98 -26.82 9.38
N TYR A 10 -12.76 -27.38 9.37
CA TYR A 10 -11.50 -26.63 9.48
C TYR A 10 -10.93 -26.15 8.13
N TYR A 11 -11.59 -26.42 6.98
CA TYR A 11 -11.11 -25.91 5.68
C TYR A 11 -11.17 -24.38 5.54
N GLY A 12 -11.77 -23.66 6.50
CA GLY A 12 -11.72 -22.20 6.57
C GLY A 12 -10.42 -21.61 7.15
N ASN A 13 -9.50 -22.44 7.66
CA ASN A 13 -8.33 -21.96 8.40
C ASN A 13 -6.98 -22.14 7.69
N SER A 14 -6.95 -22.64 6.45
CA SER A 14 -5.71 -22.64 5.66
C SER A 14 -5.33 -21.21 5.27
N GLU A 15 -4.03 -20.95 5.13
CA GLU A 15 -3.54 -19.63 4.73
C GLU A 15 -4.15 -19.19 3.39
N GLN A 16 -4.31 -20.14 2.46
CA GLN A 16 -4.93 -19.91 1.17
C GLN A 16 -6.44 -19.60 1.28
N ALA A 17 -7.19 -20.30 2.13
CA ALA A 17 -8.60 -20.01 2.36
C ALA A 17 -8.80 -18.62 2.97
N ARG A 18 -7.93 -18.21 3.90
CA ARG A 18 -7.92 -16.86 4.48
C ARG A 18 -7.57 -15.79 3.45
N LYS A 19 -6.59 -16.05 2.57
CA LYS A 19 -6.26 -15.16 1.43
C LYS A 19 -7.45 -15.01 0.48
N ASN A 20 -8.10 -16.12 0.12
CA ASN A 20 -9.27 -16.12 -0.76
C ASN A 20 -10.46 -15.38 -0.13
N GLN A 21 -10.77 -15.62 1.15
CA GLN A 21 -11.81 -14.90 1.87
C GLN A 21 -11.53 -13.39 1.92
N ARG A 22 -10.31 -12.98 2.27
CA ARG A 22 -9.91 -11.56 2.26
C ARG A 22 -10.03 -10.94 0.87
N SER A 23 -9.69 -11.68 -0.18
CA SER A 23 -9.82 -11.23 -1.56
C SER A 23 -11.29 -11.08 -2.00
N ASN A 24 -12.19 -11.87 -1.44
CA ASN A 24 -13.63 -11.82 -1.70
C ASN A 24 -14.34 -10.70 -0.93
N LEU A 25 -13.77 -10.22 0.18
CA LEU A 25 -14.28 -9.06 0.93
C LEU A 25 -14.08 -7.72 0.20
N ILE A 26 -13.22 -7.67 -0.81
CA ILE A 26 -13.05 -6.48 -1.65
C ILE A 26 -14.04 -6.63 -2.82
N PRO A 27 -15.12 -5.82 -2.87
CA PRO A 27 -16.09 -5.90 -3.96
C PRO A 27 -15.45 -5.49 -5.30
N GLY A 28 -15.95 -6.07 -6.40
CA GLY A 28 -15.55 -5.72 -7.76
C GLY A 28 -14.84 -6.85 -8.54
N ASN A 29 -14.75 -6.70 -9.86
CA ASN A 29 -14.04 -7.61 -10.74
C ASN A 29 -12.50 -7.45 -10.63
N SER A 30 -11.73 -8.34 -11.26
CA SER A 30 -10.25 -8.32 -11.17
C SER A 30 -9.62 -6.99 -11.60
N TRP A 31 -10.20 -6.32 -12.61
CA TRP A 31 -9.74 -5.01 -13.07
C TRP A 31 -10.00 -3.93 -12.02
N GLN A 32 -11.21 -3.90 -11.43
CA GLN A 32 -11.57 -2.98 -10.34
C GLN A 32 -10.67 -3.18 -9.12
N LYS A 33 -10.41 -4.44 -8.74
CA LYS A 33 -9.47 -4.76 -7.65
C LYS A 33 -8.07 -4.23 -7.93
N ARG A 34 -7.56 -4.41 -9.15
CA ARG A 34 -6.25 -3.88 -9.56
C ARG A 34 -6.22 -2.35 -9.55
N LYS A 35 -7.28 -1.70 -10.02
CA LYS A 35 -7.40 -0.23 -9.99
C LYS A 35 -7.48 0.33 -8.58
N ILE A 36 -8.24 -0.30 -7.69
CA ILE A 36 -8.30 0.09 -6.27
C ILE A 36 -6.92 -0.03 -5.61
N LYS A 37 -6.15 -1.08 -5.93
CA LYS A 37 -4.77 -1.22 -5.44
C LYS A 37 -3.89 -0.07 -5.92
N GLN A 38 -3.93 0.22 -7.22
CA GLN A 38 -3.18 1.34 -7.80
C GLN A 38 -3.55 2.65 -7.11
N LEU A 39 -4.85 2.96 -6.98
CA LEU A 39 -5.31 4.16 -6.28
C LEU A 39 -4.85 4.24 -4.82
N ARG A 40 -4.75 3.12 -4.10
CA ARG A 40 -4.25 3.12 -2.73
C ARG A 40 -2.79 3.54 -2.66
N VAL A 41 -1.98 3.05 -3.59
CA VAL A 41 -0.56 3.39 -3.70
C VAL A 41 -0.39 4.85 -4.13
N ASP A 42 -1.19 5.32 -5.08
CA ASP A 42 -1.17 6.72 -5.52
C ASP A 42 -1.60 7.66 -4.38
N CYS A 43 -2.69 7.34 -3.68
CA CYS A 43 -3.14 8.10 -2.51
C CYS A 43 -2.11 8.09 -1.36
N TYR A 44 -1.31 7.03 -1.22
CA TYR A 44 -0.24 7.00 -0.21
C TYR A 44 0.80 8.06 -0.56
N TRP A 45 1.30 8.02 -1.79
CA TRP A 45 2.37 8.87 -2.27
C TRP A 45 1.98 10.36 -2.34
N GLU A 46 0.77 10.66 -2.82
CA GLU A 46 0.26 12.03 -2.91
C GLU A 46 0.15 12.74 -1.56
N TYR A 47 0.04 12.00 -0.46
CA TYR A 47 -0.08 12.58 0.88
C TYR A 47 1.24 12.70 1.64
N GLU A 48 2.31 12.08 1.16
CA GLU A 48 3.62 12.25 1.78
C GLU A 48 4.15 13.66 1.53
N ASP A 49 4.80 14.23 2.53
CA ASP A 49 5.53 15.46 2.32
C ASP A 49 6.82 15.20 1.53
N ILE A 50 7.41 16.26 0.98
CA ILE A 50 8.62 16.12 0.17
C ILE A 50 9.79 15.48 0.95
N LYS A 51 9.84 15.65 2.27
CA LYS A 51 10.91 15.10 3.11
C LYS A 51 10.76 13.59 3.26
N ASP A 52 9.55 13.11 3.51
CA ASP A 52 9.21 11.70 3.59
C ASP A 52 9.41 11.02 2.24
N LYS A 53 8.96 11.64 1.13
CA LYS A 53 9.22 11.18 -0.24
C LYS A 53 10.71 11.04 -0.53
N GLN A 54 11.51 12.04 -0.17
CA GLN A 54 12.97 12.01 -0.36
C GLN A 54 13.61 10.92 0.51
N ASN A 55 13.17 10.75 1.75
CA ASN A 55 13.69 9.70 2.62
C ASN A 55 13.39 8.31 2.03
N THR A 56 12.18 8.11 1.50
CA THR A 56 11.80 6.90 0.78
C THR A 56 12.69 6.68 -0.44
N TYR A 57 12.89 7.69 -1.28
CA TYR A 57 13.78 7.59 -2.44
C TYR A 57 15.21 7.20 -2.03
N GLU A 58 15.82 7.92 -1.10
CA GLU A 58 17.22 7.67 -0.71
C GLU A 58 17.41 6.30 -0.06
N TYR A 59 16.45 5.85 0.74
CA TYR A 59 16.54 4.55 1.38
C TYR A 59 16.36 3.38 0.40
N PHE A 60 15.40 3.48 -0.53
CA PHE A 60 15.04 2.35 -1.40
C PHE A 60 15.78 2.34 -2.74
N GLU A 61 16.19 3.50 -3.25
CA GLU A 61 16.98 3.59 -4.49
C GLU A 61 18.49 3.56 -4.19
N ASN A 62 18.94 4.27 -3.15
CA ASN A 62 20.37 4.49 -2.87
C ASN A 62 20.87 3.83 -1.58
N GLU A 63 20.01 3.08 -0.88
CA GLU A 63 20.33 2.38 0.37
C GLU A 63 20.94 3.27 1.47
N ARG A 64 20.56 4.55 1.53
CA ARG A 64 21.12 5.53 2.47
C ARG A 64 20.06 6.36 3.17
N ASP A 65 20.38 6.78 4.39
CA ASP A 65 19.55 7.72 5.16
C ASP A 65 19.66 9.13 4.57
N ILE A 66 18.52 9.82 4.44
CA ILE A 66 18.45 11.21 4.01
C ILE A 66 19.35 12.15 4.82
N GLY A 67 19.57 11.87 6.11
CA GLY A 67 20.47 12.65 6.99
C GLY A 67 21.93 12.63 6.53
N ASN A 68 22.33 11.64 5.74
CA ASN A 68 23.68 11.52 5.18
C ASN A 68 23.80 12.14 3.77
N VAL A 69 22.71 12.63 3.19
CA VAL A 69 22.69 13.18 1.83
C VAL A 69 22.99 14.68 1.88
N PRO A 70 24.05 15.16 1.21
CA PRO A 70 24.31 16.59 1.10
C PRO A 70 23.12 17.32 0.48
N GLY A 71 22.75 18.50 1.01
CA GLY A 71 21.56 19.25 0.55
C GLY A 71 21.53 19.54 -0.96
N ARG A 72 22.71 19.69 -1.59
CA ARG A 72 22.87 19.89 -3.04
C ARG A 72 22.55 18.66 -3.89
N GLU A 73 22.53 17.47 -3.30
CA GLU A 73 22.24 16.20 -3.96
C GLU A 73 20.76 15.82 -3.85
N LEU A 74 20.00 16.49 -2.99
CA LEU A 74 18.57 16.27 -2.83
C LEU A 74 17.85 16.54 -4.15
N LYS A 75 16.90 15.66 -4.45
CA LYS A 75 16.18 15.70 -5.72
C LYS A 75 14.99 16.65 -5.58
N HIS A 76 14.60 17.27 -6.69
CA HIS A 76 13.36 18.02 -6.74
C HIS A 76 12.17 17.06 -6.71
N GLU A 77 11.04 17.51 -6.15
CA GLU A 77 9.82 16.71 -6.01
C GLU A 77 9.43 15.99 -7.30
N LYS A 78 9.42 16.71 -8.43
CA LYS A 78 9.09 16.15 -9.75
C LYS A 78 9.97 14.96 -10.15
N TYR A 79 11.25 14.96 -9.76
CA TYR A 79 12.14 13.84 -10.05
C TYR A 79 11.76 12.61 -9.24
N ILE A 80 11.46 12.79 -7.95
CA ILE A 80 11.09 11.71 -7.04
C ILE A 80 9.71 11.15 -7.42
N ASP A 81 8.76 12.02 -7.78
CA ASP A 81 7.46 11.60 -8.28
C ASP A 81 7.61 10.82 -9.59
N ASN A 82 8.51 11.22 -10.50
CA ASN A 82 8.77 10.47 -11.72
C ASN A 82 9.38 9.08 -11.44
N TRP A 83 10.35 8.99 -10.52
CA TRP A 83 10.89 7.71 -10.06
C TRP A 83 9.79 6.82 -9.51
N TRP A 84 8.97 7.36 -8.62
CA TRP A 84 7.84 6.62 -8.06
C TRP A 84 6.90 6.15 -9.17
N GLU A 85 6.41 7.05 -10.03
CA GLU A 85 5.41 6.72 -11.04
C GLU A 85 5.91 5.73 -12.10
N ASN A 86 7.11 5.97 -12.64
CA ASN A 86 7.56 5.34 -13.88
C ASN A 86 8.61 4.25 -13.69
N GLU A 87 9.44 4.32 -12.65
CA GLU A 87 10.53 3.35 -12.44
C GLU A 87 10.11 2.18 -11.56
N LEU A 88 9.06 2.36 -10.74
CA LEU A 88 8.60 1.33 -9.81
C LEU A 88 7.32 0.63 -10.29
N GLU A 89 7.35 -0.71 -10.26
CA GLU A 89 6.15 -1.53 -10.43
C GLU A 89 5.23 -1.43 -9.20
N LEU A 90 3.93 -1.69 -9.43
CA LEU A 90 2.92 -1.62 -8.36
C LEU A 90 3.24 -2.54 -7.17
N GLU A 91 3.77 -3.73 -7.43
CA GLU A 91 4.10 -4.71 -6.38
C GLU A 91 5.27 -4.21 -5.51
N VAL A 92 6.29 -3.62 -6.14
CA VAL A 92 7.43 -2.99 -5.45
C VAL A 92 6.95 -1.83 -4.57
N LYS A 93 6.07 -0.98 -5.09
CA LYS A 93 5.47 0.11 -4.30
C LYS A 93 4.70 -0.40 -3.08
N GLU A 94 3.90 -1.46 -3.26
CA GLU A 94 3.18 -2.09 -2.14
C GLU A 94 4.15 -2.59 -1.06
N ASP A 95 5.28 -3.16 -1.45
CA ASP A 95 6.28 -3.70 -0.53
C ASP A 95 7.07 -2.60 0.19
N ILE A 96 7.43 -1.51 -0.51
CA ILE A 96 7.99 -0.30 0.09
C ILE A 96 7.05 0.24 1.17
N ILE A 97 5.77 0.44 0.83
CA ILE A 97 4.77 0.96 1.77
C ILE A 97 4.63 0.04 2.98
N LYS A 98 4.56 -1.28 2.78
CA LYS A 98 4.49 -2.25 3.89
C LYS A 98 5.71 -2.13 4.81
N LYS A 99 6.91 -2.02 4.23
CA LYS A 99 8.17 -1.91 4.99
C LYS A 99 8.21 -0.61 5.79
N ILE A 100 7.87 0.54 5.18
CA ILE A 100 7.78 1.83 5.88
C ILE A 100 6.79 1.75 7.03
N LEU A 101 5.56 1.28 6.76
CA LEU A 101 4.53 1.17 7.78
C LEU A 101 4.89 0.19 8.91
N SER A 102 5.75 -0.80 8.65
CA SER A 102 6.23 -1.73 9.68
C SER A 102 7.12 -1.05 10.73
N TRP A 103 7.83 0.01 10.35
CA TRP A 103 8.66 0.81 11.25
C TRP A 103 7.84 1.81 12.08
N GLN A 104 6.58 2.03 11.70
CA GLN A 104 5.73 3.03 12.32
C GLN A 104 4.91 2.49 13.49
N THR A 105 4.63 3.37 14.45
CA THR A 105 3.78 3.04 15.61
C THR A 105 2.34 2.72 15.17
N GLN A 106 1.62 1.93 15.98
CA GLN A 106 0.21 1.63 15.73
C GLN A 106 -0.68 2.90 15.67
N LYS A 107 -0.36 3.90 16.49
CA LYS A 107 -1.05 5.19 16.51
C LYS A 107 -0.86 5.96 15.21
N PHE A 108 0.36 5.97 14.67
CA PHE A 108 0.65 6.55 13.37
C PHE A 108 -0.13 5.82 12.27
N ARG A 109 0.01 4.50 12.19
CA ARG A 109 -0.67 3.66 11.18
C ARG A 109 -2.17 3.92 11.13
N THR A 110 -2.84 3.94 12.29
CA THR A 110 -4.28 4.22 12.36
C THR A 110 -4.67 5.58 11.78
N ARG A 111 -3.90 6.63 12.09
CA ARG A 111 -4.16 7.98 11.56
C ARG A 111 -3.89 8.06 10.07
N HIS A 112 -2.79 7.44 9.63
CA HIS A 112 -2.40 7.39 8.23
C HIS A 112 -3.46 6.64 7.39
N PHE A 113 -3.90 5.46 7.84
CA PHE A 113 -4.97 4.70 7.16
C PHE A 113 -6.30 5.45 7.08
N LYS A 114 -6.67 6.25 8.09
CA LYS A 114 -7.86 7.11 8.01
C LYS A 114 -7.79 8.12 6.87
N ARG A 115 -6.61 8.74 6.66
CA ARG A 115 -6.39 9.71 5.58
C ARG A 115 -6.39 9.02 4.21
N LEU A 116 -5.66 7.91 4.10
CA LEU A 116 -5.64 7.05 2.91
C LEU A 116 -7.03 6.63 2.46
N ASN A 117 -7.84 6.10 3.38
CA ASN A 117 -9.19 5.64 3.06
C ASN A 117 -10.07 6.80 2.55
N LYS A 118 -9.93 8.00 3.11
CA LYS A 118 -10.67 9.18 2.64
C LYS A 118 -10.27 9.58 1.20
N CYS A 119 -9.00 9.50 0.82
CA CYS A 119 -8.59 9.71 -0.58
C CYS A 119 -9.11 8.61 -1.49
N LEU A 120 -8.99 7.35 -1.05
CA LEU A 120 -9.46 6.21 -1.81
C LEU A 120 -10.96 6.27 -2.07
N GLU A 121 -11.77 6.60 -1.07
CA GLU A 121 -13.22 6.80 -1.22
C GLU A 121 -13.55 7.86 -2.27
N LYS A 122 -12.84 9.00 -2.25
CA LYS A 122 -13.03 10.07 -3.24
C LYS A 122 -12.66 9.61 -4.65
N LYS A 123 -11.49 8.98 -4.83
CA LYS A 123 -11.02 8.54 -6.16
C LYS A 123 -11.80 7.34 -6.69
N SER A 124 -12.16 6.39 -5.84
CA SER A 124 -13.00 5.25 -6.24
C SER A 124 -14.43 5.66 -6.58
N ALA A 125 -15.01 6.65 -5.89
CA ALA A 125 -16.32 7.19 -6.24
C ALA A 125 -16.37 7.82 -7.65
N VAL A 126 -15.24 8.30 -8.17
CA VAL A 126 -15.11 8.73 -9.57
C VAL A 126 -15.06 7.52 -10.50
N LEU A 127 -14.25 6.50 -10.18
CA LEU A 127 -14.14 5.27 -10.97
C LEU A 127 -15.46 4.49 -11.13
N TYR A 128 -16.39 4.59 -10.18
CA TYR A 128 -17.69 3.91 -10.25
C TYR A 128 -18.81 4.76 -10.87
N LYS A 129 -18.52 6.01 -11.25
CA LYS A 129 -19.45 6.89 -11.99
C LYS A 129 -19.24 6.86 -13.50
N GLU A 130 -18.09 6.38 -13.95
CA GLU A 130 -17.74 6.10 -15.35
C GLU A 130 -18.19 4.70 -15.76
#